data_AF-A0A8T4DEP3-F1
#
_entry.id   AF-A0A8T4DEP3-F1
#
_cell.length_a   1.000
_cell.length_b   1.000
_cell.length_c   1.000
_cell.angle_alpha   90.00
_cell.angle_beta   90.00
_cell.angle_gamma   90.00
#
_symmetry.space_group_name_H-M   'P 1'
#
loop_
_entity.id
_entity.type
_entity.pdbx_description
1 polymer ?
#
loop_
_entity_poly.entity_id
_entity_poly.type
_entity_poly.pdbx_seq_one_letter_code
_entity_poly.pdbx_strand_id
1 'polypeptide(L)'
;MLKKTLEQCVDKISKYRSFYEQNEMAVRSQIIEPILRGLGWNTEKPEEVQPNVSTEEGVPDYSLLKSDKKVLFIEAENFGDVLTFITHFEHQ
;
A
#
# COMPACT_ATOMS: atom_id res chain seq x y z
N MET A 1 9.07 -1.35 -15.72
CA MET A 1 9.40 -1.49 -14.29
C MET A 1 8.20 -2.05 -13.53
N LEU A 2 7.07 -1.34 -13.47
CA LEU A 2 5.85 -1.79 -12.75
C LEU A 2 5.33 -3.18 -13.14
N LYS A 3 5.21 -3.50 -14.43
CA LYS A 3 4.71 -4.81 -14.89
C LYS A 3 5.49 -5.99 -14.27
N LYS A 4 6.82 -5.90 -14.31
CA LYS A 4 7.70 -6.92 -13.72
C LYS A 4 7.54 -7.00 -12.20
N THR A 5 7.37 -5.86 -11.53
CA THR A 5 7.08 -5.83 -10.09
C THR A 5 5.77 -6.53 -9.76
N LEU A 6 4.71 -6.28 -10.54
CA LEU A 6 3.41 -6.94 -10.37
C LEU A 6 3.50 -8.45 -10.59
N GLU A 7 4.20 -8.89 -11.65
CA GLU A 7 4.46 -10.31 -11.90
C GLU A 7 5.18 -10.97 -10.71
N GLN A 8 6.22 -10.32 -10.17
CA GLN A 8 6.94 -10.81 -8.98
C GLN A 8 6.08 -10.85 -7.73
N CYS A 9 5.18 -9.87 -7.53
CA CYS A 9 4.25 -9.86 -6.41
C CYS A 9 3.24 -11.02 -6.53
N VAL A 10 2.68 -11.25 -7.72
CA VAL A 10 1.76 -12.37 -7.97
C VAL A 10 2.45 -13.71 -7.72
N ASP A 11 3.67 -13.90 -8.21
CA ASP A 11 4.46 -15.12 -7.98
C ASP A 11 4.72 -15.36 -6.48
N LYS A 12 5.09 -14.32 -5.72
CA LYS A 12 5.28 -14.41 -4.27
C LYS A 12 3.99 -14.81 -3.56
N ILE A 13 2.88 -14.14 -3.87
CA ILE A 13 1.58 -14.42 -3.25
C ILE A 13 1.15 -15.85 -3.53
N SER A 14 1.28 -16.31 -4.78
CA SER A 14 0.93 -17.68 -5.15
C SER A 14 1.80 -18.71 -4.43
N LYS A 15 3.10 -18.44 -4.26
CA LYS A 15 4.04 -19.38 -3.65
C LYS A 15 3.94 -19.44 -2.12
N TYR A 16 3.62 -18.31 -1.48
CA TYR A 16 3.62 -18.16 -0.03
C TYR A 16 2.26 -17.73 0.51
N ARG A 17 1.17 -18.20 -0.12
CA ARG A 17 -0.20 -17.75 0.16
C ARG A 17 -0.54 -17.74 1.65
N SER A 18 -0.42 -18.89 2.32
CA SER A 18 -0.75 -19.02 3.75
C SER A 18 0.08 -18.10 4.66
N PHE A 19 1.28 -17.71 4.24
CA PHE A 19 2.12 -16.77 5.01
C PHE A 19 1.57 -15.35 4.89
N TYR A 20 1.23 -14.91 3.68
CA TYR A 20 0.67 -13.57 3.46
C TYR A 20 -0.78 -13.43 3.97
N GLU A 21 -1.55 -14.53 4.02
CA GLU A 21 -2.87 -14.58 4.65
C GLU A 21 -2.85 -14.36 6.17
N GLN A 22 -1.70 -14.50 6.82
CA GLN A 22 -1.59 -14.40 8.28
C GLN A 22 -0.63 -13.29 8.72
N ASN A 23 -0.08 -12.51 7.77
CA ASN A 23 0.99 -11.57 8.05
C ASN A 23 0.82 -10.27 7.24
N GLU A 24 0.01 -9.37 7.75
CA GLU A 24 -0.25 -8.05 7.17
C GLU A 24 1.03 -7.23 7.00
N MET A 25 1.95 -7.26 7.98
CA MET A 25 3.23 -6.55 7.88
C MET A 25 4.06 -7.03 6.68
N ALA A 26 4.05 -8.33 6.38
CA ALA A 26 4.69 -8.87 5.20
C ALA A 26 3.96 -8.47 3.91
N VAL A 27 2.62 -8.41 3.92
CA VAL A 27 1.84 -7.89 2.77
C VAL A 27 2.22 -6.43 2.50
N ARG A 28 2.20 -5.58 3.53
CA ARG A 28 2.58 -4.16 3.43
C ARG A 28 3.99 -3.99 2.84
N SER A 29 4.99 -4.55 3.50
CA SER A 29 6.40 -4.33 3.11
C SER A 29 6.84 -5.06 1.84
N GLN A 30 6.31 -6.26 1.57
CA GLN A 30 6.82 -7.12 0.48
C GLN A 30 5.93 -7.14 -0.76
N ILE A 31 4.69 -6.65 -0.67
CA ILE A 31 3.73 -6.56 -1.77
C ILE A 31 3.36 -5.11 -2.05
N ILE A 32 2.83 -4.36 -1.08
CA ILE A 32 2.32 -3.00 -1.29
C ILE A 32 3.45 -2.02 -1.62
N GLU A 33 4.50 -1.97 -0.80
CA GLU A 33 5.58 -1.01 -1.03
C GLU A 33 6.30 -1.19 -2.38
N PRO A 34 6.60 -2.42 -2.86
CA PRO A 34 7.10 -2.60 -4.23
C PRO A 34 6.15 -2.04 -5.28
N ILE A 35 4.84 -2.21 -5.12
CA ILE A 35 3.84 -1.66 -6.05
C ILE A 35 3.86 -0.13 -6.01
N LEU A 36 3.87 0.47 -4.82
CA LEU A 36 3.98 1.92 -4.64
C LEU A 36 5.22 2.48 -5.34
N ARG A 37 6.40 1.88 -5.07
CA ARG A 37 7.66 2.25 -5.75
C ARG A 37 7.57 2.06 -7.26
N GLY A 38 6.91 0.99 -7.73
CA GLY A 38 6.66 0.74 -9.14
C GLY A 38 5.75 1.78 -9.81
N LEU A 39 4.83 2.37 -9.05
CA LEU A 39 3.95 3.47 -9.46
C LEU A 39 4.62 4.85 -9.37
N GLY A 40 5.84 4.92 -8.82
CA GLY A 40 6.61 6.15 -8.70
C GLY A 40 6.50 6.85 -7.34
N TRP A 41 5.84 6.23 -6.36
CA TRP A 41 5.80 6.72 -4.98
C TRP A 41 7.02 6.27 -4.20
N ASN A 42 7.78 7.20 -3.62
CA ASN A 42 8.91 6.83 -2.81
C ASN A 42 8.50 6.59 -1.35
N THR A 43 8.44 5.32 -0.95
CA THR A 43 8.09 4.89 0.42
C THR A 43 9.11 5.30 1.49
N GLU A 44 10.29 5.76 1.09
CA GLU A 44 11.34 6.25 2.00
C GLU A 44 11.27 7.76 2.23
N LYS A 45 10.36 8.46 1.54
CA LYS A 45 10.17 9.91 1.61
C LYS A 45 8.87 10.26 2.34
N PRO A 46 8.93 10.75 3.59
CA PRO A 46 7.74 11.16 4.34
C PRO A 46 6.95 12.31 3.69
N GLU A 47 7.54 13.07 2.78
CA GLU A 47 6.86 14.08 1.99
C GLU A 47 6.01 13.50 0.85
N GLU A 48 6.20 12.22 0.51
CA GLU A 48 5.44 11.51 -0.53
C GLU A 48 4.57 10.39 0.06
N VAL A 49 5.07 9.65 1.05
CA VAL A 49 4.40 8.49 1.66
C VAL A 49 4.61 8.48 3.16
N GLN A 50 3.53 8.48 3.93
CA GLN A 50 3.57 8.41 5.39
C GLN A 50 2.78 7.19 5.88
N PRO A 51 3.44 6.22 6.54
CA PRO A 51 2.73 5.09 7.11
C PRO A 51 2.04 5.46 8.43
N ASN A 52 0.86 4.88 8.69
CA ASN A 52 0.13 4.96 9.95
C ASN A 52 -0.16 6.39 10.47
N VAL A 53 -0.43 7.35 9.57
CA VAL A 53 -0.78 8.72 9.97
C VAL A 53 -2.24 8.80 10.37
N SER A 54 -2.51 9.17 11.61
CA SER A 54 -3.88 9.36 12.11
C SER A 54 -4.62 10.45 11.33
N THR A 55 -5.88 10.17 11.02
CA THR A 55 -6.85 11.05 10.36
C THR A 55 -8.16 11.05 11.14
N GLU A 56 -9.11 11.91 10.76
CA GLU A 56 -10.45 11.91 11.37
C GLU A 56 -11.22 10.61 11.09
N GLU A 57 -10.92 9.92 9.98
CA GLU A 57 -11.60 8.68 9.58
C GLU A 57 -10.91 7.40 10.09
N GLY A 58 -9.72 7.49 10.69
CA GLY A 58 -8.95 6.35 11.17
C GLY A 58 -7.45 6.45 10.94
N VAL A 59 -6.75 5.33 11.04
CA VAL A 59 -5.29 5.23 10.86
C VAL A 59 -4.98 4.33 9.66
N PRO A 60 -4.88 4.89 8.44
CA PRO A 60 -4.57 4.12 7.25
C PRO A 60 -3.13 3.60 7.26
N ASP A 61 -2.89 2.46 6.61
CA ASP A 61 -1.56 1.88 6.52
C ASP A 61 -0.55 2.77 5.81
N TYR A 62 -0.99 3.43 4.73
CA TYR A 62 -0.21 4.44 4.03
C TYR A 62 -1.08 5.65 3.63
N SER A 63 -0.56 6.84 3.89
CA SER A 63 -1.05 8.10 3.32
C SER A 63 -0.10 8.55 2.21
N LEU A 64 -0.62 8.78 1.00
CA LEU A 64 0.16 9.32 -0.11
C LEU A 64 -0.08 10.82 -0.27
N LEU A 65 0.99 11.59 -0.42
CA LEU A 65 0.99 13.04 -0.45
C LEU A 65 1.50 13.57 -1.78
N LYS A 66 0.76 14.47 -2.42
CA LYS A 66 1.21 15.18 -3.61
C LYS A 66 1.14 16.68 -3.36
N SER A 67 2.29 17.34 -3.44
CA SER A 67 2.39 18.78 -3.15
C SER A 67 1.80 19.14 -1.78
N ASP A 68 2.16 18.35 -0.76
CA ASP A 68 1.69 18.46 0.64
C ASP A 68 0.18 18.27 0.88
N LYS A 69 -0.59 17.97 -0.17
CA LYS A 69 -1.99 17.54 -0.04
C LYS A 69 -2.07 16.01 0.04
N LYS A 70 -2.85 15.48 0.99
CA LYS A 70 -3.17 14.04 1.06
C LYS A 70 -4.06 13.67 -0.12
N VAL A 71 -3.64 12.69 -0.92
CA VAL A 71 -4.33 12.31 -2.16
C VAL A 71 -4.94 10.91 -2.10
N LEU A 72 -4.33 10.01 -1.34
CA LEU A 72 -4.78 8.62 -1.29
C LEU A 72 -4.45 7.98 0.06
N PHE A 73 -5.40 7.18 0.56
CA PHE A 73 -5.18 6.25 1.66
C PHE A 73 -5.14 4.82 1.13
N ILE A 74 -4.23 4.01 1.67
CA ILE A 74 -4.12 2.59 1.36
C ILE A 74 -4.27 1.83 2.67
N GLU A 75 -5.21 0.89 2.67
CA GLU A 75 -5.37 -0.12 3.72
C GLU A 75 -5.02 -1.48 3.13
N ALA A 76 -4.19 -2.25 3.82
CA ALA A 76 -3.84 -3.60 3.43
C ALA A 76 -4.47 -4.59 4.40
N GLU A 77 -5.45 -5.35 3.91
CA GLU A 77 -5.98 -6.51 4.62
C GLU A 77 -5.18 -7.79 4.33
N ASN A 78 -5.33 -8.77 5.21
CA ASN A 78 -4.84 -10.12 4.97
C ASN A 78 -5.61 -10.78 3.80
N PHE A 79 -4.97 -11.72 3.09
CA PHE A 79 -5.52 -12.37 1.89
C PHE A 79 -6.66 -13.39 2.17
N GLY A 80 -7.62 -13.06 3.03
CA GLY A 80 -8.92 -13.73 3.15
C GLY A 80 -10.04 -12.96 2.46
N ASP A 81 -9.94 -11.63 2.44
CA ASP A 81 -10.89 -10.70 1.85
C ASP A 81 -10.17 -9.70 0.92
N VAL A 82 -10.90 -9.18 -0.05
CA VAL A 82 -10.40 -8.39 -1.18
C VAL A 82 -9.51 -7.22 -0.73
N LEU A 83 -8.37 -7.03 -1.40
CA LEU A 83 -7.54 -5.82 -1.32
C LEU A 83 -8.43 -4.59 -1.54
N THR A 84 -8.80 -3.91 -0.46
CA THR A 84 -9.70 -2.76 -0.51
C THR A 84 -8.88 -1.48 -0.54
N PHE A 85 -8.71 -0.92 -1.73
CA PHE A 85 -8.20 0.44 -1.87
C PHE A 85 -9.33 1.42 -1.55
N ILE A 86 -9.35 2.02 -0.35
CA ILE A 86 -10.26 3.13 -0.05
C ILE A 86 -9.63 4.40 -0.60
N THR A 87 -10.04 4.79 -1.81
CA THR A 87 -9.64 6.08 -2.38
C THR A 87 -10.51 7.20 -1.82
N HIS A 88 -10.09 7.86 -0.74
CA HIS A 88 -10.70 9.14 -0.34
C HIS A 88 -9.96 10.28 -1.06
N PHE A 89 -10.60 10.88 -2.06
CA PHE A 89 -10.12 12.12 -2.68
C PHE A 89 -10.68 13.29 -1.88
N GLU A 90 -9.87 13.92 -1.02
CA GLU A 90 -10.24 15.23 -0.51
C GLU A 90 -10.13 16.27 -1.64
N HIS A 91 -11.26 16.61 -2.24
CA HIS A 91 -11.37 17.79 -3.09
C HIS A 91 -11.24 19.04 -2.22
N GLN A 92 -10.06 19.68 -2.25
CA GLN A 92 -9.91 21.11 -1.96
C GLN A 92 -9.52 21.87 -3.22
#